data_AF-A0A7V3NVU1-F1
#
_entry.id   AF-A0A7V3NVU1-F1
#
_cell.length_a   1.000
_cell.length_b   1.000
_cell.length_c   1.000
_cell.angle_alpha   90.00
_cell.angle_beta   90.00
_cell.angle_gamma   90.00
#
_symmetry.space_group_name_H-M   'P 1'
#
loop_
_entity.id
_entity.type
_entity.pdbx_description
1 polymer ?
#
loop_
_entity_poly.entity_id
_entity_poly.type
_entity_poly.pdbx_seq_one_letter_code
_entity_poly.pdbx_strand_id
1 'polypeptide(L)'
;MFKSGIRLFKGNEEREKALPKTYLAFFLIVMLYLLTYMAPSLIMKFGLAITGLVVSWFVSISEDNYSFLFYYFSVLPILIFRAIFPVPGLLILSGIAVALAFWISSSPRYLSLVVDYRIPEEATPAEASFLLSKDIGPQELISTLYSLSLRGYLDVLEEGGRLMFHRKREYEDDPTLLSYEKFLLDKVFFVPNIEIMEKTGVIFSPGSFPEKIDSELVLQNLPNWVDSFRSRLLESLRYEKPIIKKYTFETKPAFLLTAFTYFVLGLIEIKNLEAELMVEGLQKLVMKVEPFIVGLFFLLLSFSHSLPLTPLGREVYSKVLGFREFMRRVERPRLLWLVKEKKLEIFNLLNYLYALNLLNPLNWVLEMLKEREASEEALLFTKLLKEVQVNWYKGKELR
;
A
#
# COMPACT_ATOMS: atom_id res chain seq x y z
N MET A 1 -28.41 3.78 -4.72
CA MET A 1 -27.27 3.29 -5.54
C MET A 1 -26.94 4.14 -6.79
N PHE A 2 -27.88 4.86 -7.43
CA PHE A 2 -27.60 5.60 -8.68
C PHE A 2 -26.89 6.97 -8.55
N LYS A 3 -26.80 7.57 -7.36
CA LYS A 3 -26.19 8.91 -7.17
C LYS A 3 -24.65 8.91 -7.10
N SER A 4 -23.98 7.77 -6.91
CA SER A 4 -22.50 7.69 -6.85
C SER A 4 -21.85 7.62 -8.24
N GLY A 5 -22.55 7.08 -9.25
CA GLY A 5 -22.04 6.96 -10.63
C GLY A 5 -21.86 8.32 -11.33
N ILE A 6 -22.71 9.30 -11.05
CA ILE A 6 -22.67 10.62 -11.69
C ILE A 6 -21.47 11.47 -11.21
N ARG A 7 -20.96 11.25 -9.99
CA ARG A 7 -19.76 11.97 -9.49
C ARG A 7 -18.46 11.44 -10.09
N LEU A 8 -18.40 10.17 -10.48
CA LEU A 8 -17.21 9.58 -11.09
C LEU A 8 -16.97 10.09 -12.53
N PHE A 9 -18.03 10.35 -13.29
CA PHE A 9 -17.91 10.90 -14.66
C PHE A 9 -17.40 12.35 -14.67
N LYS A 10 -17.86 13.19 -13.72
CA LYS A 10 -17.44 14.60 -13.64
C LYS A 10 -15.94 14.78 -13.36
N GLY A 11 -15.34 13.86 -12.59
CA GLY A 11 -13.91 13.89 -12.29
C GLY A 11 -13.01 13.50 -13.48
N ASN A 12 -13.54 12.76 -14.46
CA ASN A 12 -12.78 12.41 -15.67
C ASN A 12 -12.79 13.56 -16.69
N GLU A 13 -13.90 14.28 -16.84
CA GLU A 13 -13.96 15.48 -17.70
C GLU A 13 -13.04 16.61 -17.20
N GLU A 14 -12.87 16.76 -15.88
CA GLU A 14 -11.94 17.75 -15.30
C GLU A 14 -10.47 17.34 -15.50
N ARG A 15 -10.16 16.03 -15.50
CA ARG A 15 -8.80 15.52 -15.79
C ARG A 15 -8.39 15.73 -17.25
N GLU A 16 -9.30 15.54 -18.20
CA GLU A 16 -9.01 15.76 -19.63
C GLU A 16 -8.69 17.24 -19.94
N LYS A 17 -9.25 18.18 -19.19
CA LYS A 17 -9.02 19.63 -19.41
C LYS A 17 -7.73 20.17 -18.77
N ALA A 18 -7.15 19.48 -17.79
CA ALA A 18 -5.91 19.90 -17.12
C ALA A 18 -4.63 19.50 -17.88
N LEU A 19 -4.69 18.44 -18.69
CA LEU A 19 -3.52 17.91 -19.41
C LEU A 19 -2.87 18.88 -20.42
N PRO A 20 -3.59 19.69 -21.23
CA PRO A 20 -2.94 20.48 -22.29
C PRO A 20 -2.04 21.60 -21.76
N LYS A 21 -2.43 22.25 -20.65
CA LYS A 21 -1.71 23.41 -20.10
C LYS A 21 -0.42 23.02 -19.38
N THR A 22 -0.43 21.88 -18.69
CA THR A 22 0.74 21.34 -17.99
C THR A 22 1.88 20.97 -18.94
N TYR A 23 1.57 20.28 -20.05
CA TYR A 23 2.58 19.96 -21.07
C TYR A 23 3.12 21.19 -21.79
N LEU A 24 2.28 22.19 -22.05
CA LEU A 24 2.72 23.45 -22.67
C LEU A 24 3.74 24.17 -21.79
N ALA A 25 3.45 24.31 -20.50
CA ALA A 25 4.35 24.97 -19.57
C ALA A 25 5.66 24.21 -19.41
N PHE A 26 5.61 22.88 -19.34
CA PHE A 26 6.79 22.02 -19.38
C PHE A 26 7.65 22.26 -20.63
N PHE A 27 7.02 22.28 -21.82
CA PHE A 27 7.73 22.54 -23.07
C PHE A 27 8.41 23.91 -23.08
N LEU A 28 7.71 24.94 -22.59
CA LEU A 28 8.21 26.31 -22.52
C LEU A 28 9.42 26.43 -21.58
N ILE A 29 9.41 25.69 -20.46
CA ILE A 29 10.56 25.57 -19.55
C ILE A 29 11.76 24.93 -20.24
N VAL A 30 11.57 23.77 -20.88
CA VAL A 30 12.68 23.07 -21.55
C VAL A 30 13.28 23.97 -22.62
N MET A 31 12.45 24.69 -23.36
CA MET A 31 12.89 25.70 -24.32
C MET A 31 13.68 26.84 -23.65
N LEU A 32 13.18 27.42 -22.55
CA LEU A 32 13.89 28.48 -21.84
C LEU A 32 15.23 28.01 -21.25
N TYR A 33 15.30 26.77 -20.76
CA TYR A 33 16.54 26.17 -20.31
C TYR A 33 17.54 26.02 -21.47
N LEU A 34 17.11 25.50 -22.62
CA LEU A 34 17.94 25.39 -23.82
C LEU A 34 18.44 26.76 -24.30
N LEU A 35 17.56 27.78 -24.30
CA LEU A 35 17.93 29.15 -24.64
C LEU A 35 18.94 29.74 -23.64
N THR A 36 18.77 29.45 -22.35
CA THR A 36 19.71 29.86 -21.29
C THR A 36 21.07 29.20 -21.50
N TYR A 37 21.10 27.93 -21.89
CA TYR A 37 22.34 27.22 -22.18
C TYR A 37 23.08 27.83 -23.40
N MET A 38 22.33 28.18 -24.45
CA MET A 38 22.87 28.78 -25.68
C MET A 38 23.20 30.27 -25.56
N ALA A 39 22.77 30.95 -24.49
CA ALA A 39 22.96 32.38 -24.34
C ALA A 39 24.45 32.75 -24.14
N PRO A 40 24.98 33.74 -24.89
CA PRO A 40 26.42 34.03 -24.91
C PRO A 40 26.90 34.81 -23.68
N SER A 41 26.02 35.53 -22.98
CA SER A 41 26.39 36.37 -21.84
C SER A 41 25.69 35.95 -20.56
N LEU A 42 26.38 36.14 -19.43
CA LEU A 42 25.85 35.83 -18.10
C LEU A 42 24.57 36.63 -17.79
N ILE A 43 24.51 37.90 -18.23
CA ILE A 43 23.32 38.76 -18.08
C ILE A 43 22.12 38.19 -18.83
N MET A 44 22.30 37.72 -20.08
CA MET A 44 21.23 37.06 -20.83
C MET A 44 20.77 35.77 -20.16
N LYS A 45 21.71 34.97 -19.62
CA LYS A 45 21.37 33.76 -18.85
C LYS A 45 20.50 34.08 -17.65
N PHE A 46 20.86 35.10 -16.87
CA PHE A 46 20.07 35.58 -15.73
C PHE A 46 18.70 36.10 -16.16
N GLY A 47 18.61 36.87 -17.25
CA GLY A 47 17.34 37.38 -17.76
C GLY A 47 16.37 36.26 -18.19
N LEU A 48 16.88 35.26 -18.93
CA LEU A 48 16.09 34.10 -19.36
C LEU A 48 15.65 33.23 -18.16
N ALA A 49 16.54 33.06 -17.18
CA ALA A 49 16.25 32.36 -15.94
C ALA A 49 15.12 33.02 -15.13
N ILE A 50 15.20 34.34 -14.91
CA ILE A 50 14.16 35.11 -14.20
C ILE A 50 12.84 35.01 -14.98
N THR A 51 12.88 35.14 -16.30
CA THR A 51 11.70 34.99 -17.16
C THR A 51 11.06 33.61 -16.99
N GLY A 52 11.87 32.55 -16.98
CA GLY A 52 11.40 31.18 -16.73
C GLY A 52 10.75 31.01 -15.36
N LEU A 53 11.32 31.60 -14.30
CA LEU A 53 10.73 31.57 -12.96
C LEU A 53 9.40 32.31 -12.90
N VAL A 54 9.29 33.48 -13.54
CA VAL A 54 8.05 34.28 -13.57
C VAL A 54 6.95 33.55 -14.35
N VAL A 55 7.25 33.04 -15.54
CA VAL A 55 6.29 32.27 -16.35
C VAL A 55 5.82 31.03 -15.58
N SER A 56 6.76 30.32 -14.96
CA SER A 56 6.47 29.15 -14.11
C SER A 56 5.55 29.49 -12.95
N TRP A 57 5.80 30.62 -12.28
CA TRP A 57 4.96 31.08 -11.17
C TRP A 57 3.54 31.41 -11.63
N PHE A 58 3.38 32.12 -12.74
CA PHE A 58 2.07 32.45 -13.31
C PHE A 58 1.27 31.22 -13.74
N VAL A 59 1.93 30.25 -14.40
CA VAL A 59 1.30 28.97 -14.73
C VAL A 59 0.85 28.26 -13.47
N SER A 60 1.72 28.23 -12.45
CA SER A 60 1.46 27.45 -11.24
C SER A 60 0.37 28.03 -10.34
N ILE A 61 0.13 29.35 -10.36
CA ILE A 61 -1.00 29.97 -9.65
C ILE A 61 -2.35 29.49 -10.21
N SER A 62 -2.39 29.10 -11.48
CA SER A 62 -3.64 28.70 -12.15
C SER A 62 -4.08 27.27 -11.86
N GLU A 63 -3.26 26.46 -11.18
CA GLU A 63 -3.57 25.06 -10.88
C GLU A 63 -3.51 24.78 -9.37
N ASP A 64 -4.60 24.24 -8.79
CA ASP A 64 -4.70 23.78 -7.40
C ASP A 64 -3.81 22.56 -7.07
N ASN A 65 -2.84 22.26 -7.93
CA ASN A 65 -2.05 21.04 -7.87
C ASN A 65 -0.67 21.33 -7.26
N TYR A 66 -0.60 21.23 -5.94
CA TYR A 66 0.62 21.40 -5.13
C TYR A 66 1.84 20.61 -5.64
N SER A 67 1.61 19.52 -6.38
CA SER A 67 2.65 18.73 -7.06
C SER A 67 3.46 19.55 -8.07
N PHE A 68 2.80 20.45 -8.79
CA PHE A 68 3.42 21.28 -9.83
C PHE A 68 4.17 22.45 -9.22
N LEU A 69 3.58 23.15 -8.24
CA LEU A 69 4.27 24.16 -7.44
C LEU A 69 5.62 23.62 -6.94
N PHE A 70 5.62 22.40 -6.40
CA PHE A 70 6.84 21.75 -5.94
C PHE A 70 7.87 21.56 -7.06
N TYR A 71 7.48 21.07 -8.23
CA TYR A 71 8.40 20.92 -9.37
C TYR A 71 9.03 22.27 -9.78
N TYR A 72 8.21 23.30 -9.93
CA TYR A 72 8.65 24.62 -10.37
C TYR A 72 9.58 25.32 -9.39
N PHE A 73 9.31 25.21 -8.08
CA PHE A 73 10.12 25.85 -7.05
C PHE A 73 11.38 25.05 -6.67
N SER A 74 11.42 23.75 -6.97
CA SER A 74 12.55 22.89 -6.60
C SER A 74 13.51 22.65 -7.74
N VAL A 75 13.02 22.28 -8.93
CA VAL A 75 13.86 21.76 -10.02
C VAL A 75 14.38 22.91 -10.90
N LEU A 76 13.52 23.88 -11.22
CA LEU A 76 13.86 24.98 -12.13
C LEU A 76 14.99 25.88 -11.63
N PRO A 77 15.00 26.36 -10.38
CA PRO A 77 16.07 27.23 -9.89
C PRO A 77 17.42 26.52 -9.91
N ILE A 78 17.42 25.20 -9.73
CA ILE A 78 18.61 24.37 -9.65
C ILE A 78 19.20 24.13 -11.05
N LEU A 79 18.34 23.87 -12.05
CA LEU A 79 18.76 23.79 -13.44
C LEU A 79 19.33 25.13 -13.93
N ILE A 80 18.67 26.24 -13.58
CA ILE A 80 19.13 27.60 -13.86
C ILE A 80 20.48 27.87 -13.17
N PHE A 81 20.59 27.53 -11.89
CA PHE A 81 21.81 27.76 -11.11
C PHE A 81 22.98 26.97 -11.69
N ARG A 82 22.76 25.72 -12.10
CA ARG A 82 23.78 24.90 -12.80
C ARG A 82 24.24 25.53 -14.11
N ALA A 83 23.34 26.12 -14.88
CA ALA A 83 23.69 26.79 -16.14
C ALA A 83 24.59 28.03 -15.93
N ILE A 84 24.54 28.63 -14.73
CA ILE A 84 25.35 29.79 -14.33
C ILE A 84 26.64 29.35 -13.61
N PHE A 85 26.55 28.34 -12.75
CA PHE A 85 27.64 27.81 -11.93
C PHE A 85 27.79 26.31 -12.16
N PRO A 86 28.71 25.86 -13.04
CA PRO A 86 28.92 24.45 -13.35
C PRO A 86 29.71 23.75 -12.23
N VAL A 87 29.11 23.65 -11.05
CA VAL A 87 29.69 22.96 -9.90
C VAL A 87 29.24 21.49 -9.91
N PRO A 88 30.17 20.52 -9.97
CA PRO A 88 29.81 19.11 -9.94
C PRO A 88 29.13 18.72 -8.62
N GLY A 89 28.08 17.90 -8.70
CA GLY A 89 27.37 17.35 -7.54
C GLY A 89 26.18 18.18 -7.05
N LEU A 90 25.94 19.36 -7.62
CA LEU A 90 24.82 20.22 -7.22
C LEU A 90 23.45 19.62 -7.60
N LEU A 91 23.35 18.88 -8.71
CA LEU A 91 22.12 18.19 -9.06
C LEU A 91 21.88 16.98 -8.16
N ILE A 92 22.95 16.27 -7.76
CA ILE A 92 22.82 15.17 -6.80
C ILE A 92 22.29 15.69 -5.47
N LEU A 93 22.89 16.77 -4.94
CA LEU A 93 22.42 17.42 -3.71
C LEU A 93 20.97 17.89 -3.84
N SER A 94 20.59 18.43 -4.99
CA SER A 94 19.21 18.80 -5.26
C SER A 94 18.24 17.62 -5.28
N GLY A 95 18.63 16.53 -5.93
CA GLY A 95 17.84 15.31 -6.01
C GLY A 95 17.61 14.73 -4.61
N ILE A 96 18.66 14.74 -3.78
CA ILE A 96 18.59 14.34 -2.38
C ILE A 96 17.68 15.30 -1.60
N ALA A 97 17.82 16.61 -1.75
CA ALA A 97 16.99 17.60 -1.04
C ALA A 97 15.50 17.48 -1.41
N VAL A 98 15.19 17.28 -2.69
CA VAL A 98 13.83 17.03 -3.20
C VAL A 98 13.29 15.71 -2.69
N ALA A 99 14.09 14.64 -2.68
CA ALA A 99 13.71 13.35 -2.13
C ALA A 99 13.45 13.42 -0.61
N LEU A 100 14.27 14.16 0.14
CA LEU A 100 14.08 14.41 1.57
C LEU A 100 12.84 15.25 1.84
N ALA A 101 12.65 16.37 1.12
CA ALA A 101 11.45 17.19 1.23
C ALA A 101 10.19 16.37 0.92
N PHE A 102 10.28 15.51 -0.10
CA PHE A 102 9.21 14.60 -0.44
C PHE A 102 8.96 13.57 0.66
N TRP A 103 10.00 12.93 1.18
CA TRP A 103 9.91 11.96 2.26
C TRP A 103 9.28 12.58 3.51
N ILE A 104 9.61 13.83 3.85
CA ILE A 104 9.01 14.59 4.96
C ILE A 104 7.56 15.03 4.66
N SER A 105 7.22 15.30 3.40
CA SER A 105 5.84 15.66 3.00
C SER A 105 4.91 14.45 2.88
N SER A 106 5.46 13.29 2.50
CA SER A 106 4.74 12.03 2.31
C SER A 106 4.72 11.18 3.56
N SER A 107 5.64 11.43 4.50
CA SER A 107 5.45 11.03 5.89
C SER A 107 4.11 11.59 6.34
N PRO A 108 3.18 10.75 6.81
CA PRO A 108 1.84 11.19 7.18
C PRO A 108 1.96 12.17 8.35
N ARG A 109 2.12 13.46 8.04
CA ARG A 109 2.04 14.55 9.00
C ARG A 109 0.62 14.50 9.52
N TYR A 110 0.48 14.07 10.77
CA TYR A 110 -0.63 14.36 11.68
C TYR A 110 -1.91 14.76 10.95
N LEU A 111 -2.49 13.83 10.19
CA LEU A 111 -3.91 13.95 9.90
C LEU A 111 -4.55 14.05 11.28
N SER A 112 -5.39 15.07 11.50
CA SER A 112 -6.20 15.17 12.70
C SER A 112 -7.01 13.89 12.77
N LEU A 113 -6.49 12.91 13.50
CA LEU A 113 -7.03 11.58 13.47
C LEU A 113 -8.28 11.62 14.32
N VAL A 114 -9.43 11.49 13.65
CA VAL A 114 -10.69 11.34 14.35
C VAL A 114 -10.66 9.94 14.98
N VAL A 115 -10.57 9.91 16.30
CA VAL A 115 -10.68 8.68 17.09
C VAL A 115 -12.13 8.20 16.96
N ASP A 116 -12.33 7.01 16.41
CA ASP A 116 -13.64 6.35 16.30
C ASP A 116 -13.61 5.09 17.18
N TYR A 117 -14.68 4.85 17.94
CA TYR A 117 -14.78 3.65 18.79
C TYR A 117 -15.52 2.51 18.08
N ARG A 118 -16.13 2.78 16.92
CA ARG A 118 -16.87 1.78 16.14
C ARG A 118 -15.91 0.92 15.33
N ILE A 119 -16.25 -0.36 15.23
CA ILE A 119 -15.55 -1.29 14.34
C ILE A 119 -15.78 -0.81 12.90
N PRO A 120 -14.73 -0.72 12.06
CA PRO A 120 -14.91 -0.34 10.66
C PRO A 120 -15.62 -1.47 9.91
N GLU A 121 -16.92 -1.31 9.64
CA GLU A 121 -17.73 -2.32 8.96
C GLU A 121 -17.38 -2.46 7.47
N GLU A 122 -16.76 -1.44 6.88
CA GLU A 122 -16.39 -1.41 5.47
C GLU A 122 -15.14 -2.23 5.14
N ALA A 123 -14.34 -2.58 6.14
CA ALA A 123 -13.18 -3.44 6.02
C ALA A 123 -13.43 -4.75 6.78
N THR A 124 -12.82 -5.85 6.33
CA THR A 124 -12.66 -7.03 7.18
C THR A 124 -11.45 -6.84 8.10
N PRO A 125 -11.32 -7.60 9.19
CA PRO A 125 -10.13 -7.57 10.05
C PRO A 125 -8.81 -7.75 9.27
N ALA A 126 -8.79 -8.66 8.29
CA ALA A 126 -7.65 -8.89 7.43
C ALA A 126 -7.34 -7.69 6.53
N GLU A 127 -8.35 -7.11 5.89
CA GLU A 127 -8.20 -5.89 5.08
C GLU A 127 -7.72 -4.72 5.94
N ALA A 128 -8.25 -4.56 7.15
CA ALA A 128 -7.85 -3.51 8.09
C ALA A 128 -6.39 -3.65 8.52
N SER A 129 -5.93 -4.87 8.82
CA SER A 129 -4.52 -5.15 9.10
C SER A 129 -3.65 -4.80 7.90
N PHE A 130 -4.00 -5.31 6.71
CA PHE A 130 -3.27 -5.07 5.47
C PHE A 130 -3.18 -3.58 5.13
N LEU A 131 -4.24 -2.81 5.34
CA LEU A 131 -4.24 -1.37 5.10
C LEU A 131 -3.22 -0.61 5.96
N LEU A 132 -2.96 -1.09 7.17
CA LEU A 132 -1.99 -0.49 8.10
C LEU A 132 -0.56 -0.99 7.86
N SER A 133 -0.38 -2.30 7.71
CA SER A 133 0.93 -2.94 7.55
C SER A 133 1.49 -2.77 6.14
N LYS A 134 0.61 -2.70 5.12
CA LYS A 134 0.92 -2.80 3.67
C LYS A 134 1.65 -4.08 3.28
N ASP A 135 1.60 -5.09 4.14
CA ASP A 135 2.26 -6.37 3.99
C ASP A 135 1.37 -7.51 4.51
N ILE A 136 1.63 -8.74 4.09
CA ILE A 136 0.87 -9.90 4.56
C ILE A 136 1.69 -10.65 5.60
N GLY A 137 1.14 -10.73 6.81
CA GLY A 137 1.61 -11.56 7.90
C GLY A 137 0.64 -12.70 8.22
N PRO A 138 0.92 -13.42 9.33
CA PRO A 138 -0.01 -14.41 9.85
C PRO A 138 -1.35 -13.77 10.28
N GLN A 139 -1.34 -12.48 10.64
CA GLN A 139 -2.51 -11.76 11.11
C GLN A 139 -3.63 -11.77 10.06
N GLU A 140 -3.33 -11.42 8.82
CA GLU A 140 -4.32 -11.33 7.73
C GLU A 140 -4.92 -12.71 7.40
N LEU A 141 -4.11 -13.76 7.37
CA LEU A 141 -4.56 -15.12 7.06
C LEU A 141 -5.48 -15.66 8.16
N ILE A 142 -5.05 -15.58 9.42
CA ILE A 142 -5.83 -16.10 10.56
C ILE A 142 -7.09 -15.28 10.76
N SER A 143 -6.99 -13.95 10.66
CA SER A 143 -8.16 -13.10 10.82
C SER A 143 -9.20 -13.37 9.72
N THR A 144 -8.76 -13.78 8.53
CA THR A 144 -9.65 -14.29 7.47
C THR A 144 -10.27 -15.64 7.87
N LEU A 145 -9.49 -16.63 8.32
CA LEU A 145 -10.02 -17.93 8.78
C LEU A 145 -11.06 -17.75 9.89
N TYR A 146 -10.75 -16.91 10.87
CA TYR A 146 -11.64 -16.67 11.99
C TYR A 146 -12.89 -15.90 11.57
N SER A 147 -12.77 -14.91 10.68
CA SER A 147 -13.93 -14.22 10.08
C SER A 147 -14.84 -15.18 9.29
N LEU A 148 -14.25 -16.12 8.56
CA LEU A 148 -14.99 -17.18 7.87
C LEU A 148 -15.69 -18.13 8.85
N SER A 149 -15.06 -18.40 9.99
CA SER A 149 -15.66 -19.22 11.04
C SER A 149 -16.85 -18.53 11.71
N LEU A 150 -16.73 -17.24 12.04
CA LEU A 150 -17.85 -16.46 12.59
C LEU A 150 -19.03 -16.34 11.62
N ARG A 151 -18.77 -16.39 10.31
CA ARG A 151 -19.82 -16.42 9.27
C ARG A 151 -20.36 -17.83 8.99
N GLY A 152 -19.86 -18.86 9.68
CA GLY A 152 -20.37 -20.24 9.59
C GLY A 152 -19.89 -21.04 8.38
N TYR A 153 -18.83 -20.60 7.68
CA TYR A 153 -18.23 -21.38 6.58
C TYR A 153 -17.28 -22.47 7.09
N LEU A 154 -16.63 -22.18 8.22
CA LEU A 154 -15.60 -22.99 8.86
C LEU A 154 -15.97 -23.20 10.32
N ASP A 155 -15.79 -24.42 10.84
CA ASP A 155 -15.75 -24.64 12.28
C ASP A 155 -14.40 -25.19 12.69
N VAL A 156 -14.01 -24.92 13.92
CA VAL A 156 -12.76 -25.43 14.50
C VAL A 156 -13.14 -26.26 15.70
N LEU A 157 -13.07 -27.58 15.59
CA LEU A 157 -13.44 -28.51 16.67
C LEU A 157 -12.21 -29.26 17.15
N GLU A 158 -12.20 -29.64 18.42
CA GLU A 158 -11.15 -30.46 19.00
C GLU A 158 -11.57 -31.93 18.99
N GLU A 159 -10.94 -32.74 18.14
CA GLU A 159 -11.19 -34.18 18.05
C GLU A 159 -9.89 -34.93 18.37
N GLY A 160 -9.90 -35.81 19.37
CA GLY A 160 -8.72 -36.61 19.74
C GLY A 160 -7.51 -35.79 20.21
N GLY A 161 -7.73 -34.59 20.77
CA GLY A 161 -6.67 -33.68 21.22
C GLY A 161 -5.98 -32.90 20.09
N ARG A 162 -6.52 -32.96 18.87
CA ARG A 162 -6.08 -32.14 17.73
C ARG A 162 -7.21 -31.22 17.29
N LEU A 163 -6.83 -30.05 16.77
CA LEU A 163 -7.78 -29.13 16.18
C LEU A 163 -8.06 -29.56 14.73
N MET A 164 -9.35 -29.63 14.40
CA MET A 164 -9.85 -30.02 13.09
C MET A 164 -10.65 -28.86 12.51
N PHE A 165 -10.39 -28.54 11.25
CA PHE A 165 -11.21 -27.65 10.44
C PHE A 165 -12.35 -28.41 9.81
N HIS A 166 -13.59 -27.98 10.09
CA HIS A 166 -14.79 -28.58 9.54
C HIS A 166 -15.44 -27.62 8.54
N ARG A 167 -15.80 -28.14 7.36
CA ARG A 167 -16.57 -27.38 6.38
C ARG A 167 -18.04 -27.44 6.78
N LYS A 168 -18.66 -26.28 7.06
CA LYS A 168 -20.07 -26.21 7.48
C LYS A 168 -21.04 -25.91 6.35
N ARG A 169 -20.58 -25.25 5.29
CA ARG A 169 -21.43 -24.77 4.20
C ARG A 169 -20.68 -24.82 2.87
N GLU A 170 -21.39 -25.16 1.81
CA GLU A 170 -20.92 -24.96 0.43
C GLU A 170 -20.78 -23.47 0.13
N TYR A 171 -19.70 -23.09 -0.53
CA TYR A 171 -19.26 -21.69 -0.62
C TYR A 171 -18.82 -21.29 -2.04
N GLU A 172 -18.77 -22.25 -2.95
CA GLU A 172 -18.31 -22.13 -4.33
C GLU A 172 -19.12 -21.03 -5.06
N ASP A 173 -20.45 -21.09 -4.94
CA ASP A 173 -21.39 -20.18 -5.61
C ASP A 173 -21.85 -19.00 -4.74
N ASP A 174 -21.33 -18.84 -3.51
CA ASP A 174 -21.79 -17.76 -2.62
C ASP A 174 -21.23 -16.39 -3.10
N PRO A 175 -22.09 -15.40 -3.44
CA PRO A 175 -21.65 -14.09 -3.92
C PRO A 175 -21.18 -13.16 -2.79
N THR A 176 -21.41 -13.53 -1.53
CA THR A 176 -21.00 -12.72 -0.35
C THR A 176 -19.52 -12.88 -0.02
N LEU A 177 -18.89 -13.95 -0.49
CA LEU A 177 -17.48 -14.24 -0.27
C LEU A 177 -16.60 -13.55 -1.30
N LEU A 178 -15.55 -12.91 -0.80
CA LEU A 178 -14.54 -12.26 -1.62
C LEU A 178 -13.60 -13.30 -2.23
N SER A 179 -12.97 -12.98 -3.36
CA SER A 179 -12.10 -13.94 -4.07
C SER A 179 -10.94 -14.46 -3.21
N TYR A 180 -10.36 -13.63 -2.35
CA TYR A 180 -9.28 -14.05 -1.45
C TYR A 180 -9.78 -14.97 -0.32
N GLU A 181 -11.05 -14.84 0.07
CA GLU A 181 -11.68 -15.67 1.08
C GLU A 181 -11.99 -17.06 0.53
N LYS A 182 -12.53 -17.13 -0.70
CA LYS A 182 -12.71 -18.39 -1.43
C LYS A 182 -11.39 -19.10 -1.64
N PHE A 183 -10.36 -18.37 -2.10
CA PHE A 183 -9.00 -18.90 -2.23
C PHE A 183 -8.51 -19.55 -0.94
N LEU A 184 -8.77 -18.93 0.22
CA LEU A 184 -8.32 -19.46 1.49
C LEU A 184 -9.09 -20.74 1.87
N LEU A 185 -10.41 -20.76 1.69
CA LEU A 185 -11.21 -21.97 1.90
C LEU A 185 -10.76 -23.10 0.98
N ASP A 186 -10.45 -22.80 -0.29
CA ASP A 186 -9.93 -23.79 -1.25
C ASP A 186 -8.56 -24.34 -0.80
N LYS A 187 -7.71 -23.48 -0.26
CA LYS A 187 -6.42 -23.90 0.29
C LYS A 187 -6.57 -24.75 1.55
N VAL A 188 -7.57 -24.47 2.39
CA VAL A 188 -7.89 -25.28 3.56
C VAL A 188 -8.45 -26.64 3.15
N PHE A 189 -9.45 -26.67 2.25
CA PHE A 189 -10.26 -27.86 1.99
C PHE A 189 -9.92 -28.66 0.72
N PHE A 190 -9.28 -28.06 -0.28
CA PHE A 190 -9.00 -28.72 -1.56
C PHE A 190 -7.53 -29.12 -1.71
N VAL A 191 -6.59 -28.25 -1.32
CA VAL A 191 -5.16 -28.46 -1.60
C VAL A 191 -4.50 -29.61 -0.83
N PRO A 192 -4.79 -29.81 0.48
CA PRO A 192 -4.29 -30.99 1.20
C PRO A 192 -4.70 -32.29 0.52
N ASN A 193 -5.84 -32.31 -0.18
CA ASN A 193 -6.29 -33.51 -0.89
C ASN A 193 -5.48 -33.76 -2.15
N ILE A 194 -5.09 -32.75 -2.92
CA ILE A 194 -4.22 -32.96 -4.08
C ILE A 194 -2.90 -33.58 -3.63
N GLU A 195 -2.32 -33.08 -2.54
CA GLU A 195 -1.08 -33.65 -1.98
C GLU A 195 -1.28 -35.07 -1.45
N ILE A 196 -2.42 -35.38 -0.83
CA ILE A 196 -2.77 -36.73 -0.39
C ILE A 196 -2.99 -37.64 -1.62
N MET A 197 -3.68 -37.19 -2.66
CA MET A 197 -3.88 -37.93 -3.92
C MET A 197 -2.56 -38.24 -4.59
N GLU A 198 -1.66 -37.27 -4.71
CA GLU A 198 -0.33 -37.46 -5.28
C GLU A 198 0.51 -38.46 -4.48
N LYS A 199 0.42 -38.42 -3.14
CA LYS A 199 1.18 -39.32 -2.26
C LYS A 199 0.59 -40.73 -2.15
N THR A 200 -0.74 -40.87 -2.25
CA THR A 200 -1.44 -42.15 -1.98
C THR A 200 -2.00 -42.83 -3.23
N GLY A 201 -2.07 -42.12 -4.37
CA GLY A 201 -2.67 -42.62 -5.61
C GLY A 201 -4.19 -42.78 -5.57
N VAL A 202 -4.85 -42.37 -4.47
CA VAL A 202 -6.30 -42.44 -4.32
C VAL A 202 -6.94 -41.30 -5.12
N ILE A 203 -7.87 -41.60 -6.01
CA ILE A 203 -8.59 -40.58 -6.80
C ILE A 203 -9.83 -40.15 -6.00
N PHE A 204 -9.85 -38.93 -5.47
CA PHE A 204 -11.07 -38.34 -4.91
C PHE A 204 -11.96 -37.82 -6.04
N SER A 205 -13.27 -38.05 -5.93
CA SER A 205 -14.25 -37.41 -6.81
C SER A 205 -14.46 -35.97 -6.38
N PRO A 206 -14.78 -35.02 -7.28
CA PRO A 206 -15.09 -33.62 -6.93
C PRO A 206 -16.27 -33.44 -5.95
N GLY A 207 -17.03 -34.50 -5.64
CA GLY A 207 -18.08 -34.48 -4.61
C GLY A 207 -17.66 -35.14 -3.28
N SER A 208 -16.44 -35.66 -3.17
CA SER A 208 -15.94 -36.40 -1.99
C SER A 208 -14.84 -35.63 -1.26
N PHE A 209 -14.96 -34.30 -1.19
CA PHE A 209 -14.04 -33.50 -0.39
C PHE A 209 -14.28 -33.79 1.10
N PRO A 210 -13.22 -34.01 1.89
CA PRO A 210 -13.36 -34.32 3.29
C PRO A 210 -14.01 -33.12 4.00
N GLU A 211 -15.06 -33.42 4.75
CA GLU A 211 -15.73 -32.43 5.59
C GLU A 211 -14.83 -31.93 6.73
N LYS A 212 -13.71 -32.63 7.01
CA LYS A 212 -12.82 -32.40 8.14
C LYS A 212 -11.34 -32.51 7.74
N ILE A 213 -10.50 -31.58 8.20
CA ILE A 213 -9.06 -31.56 7.93
C ILE A 213 -8.29 -31.17 9.18
N ASP A 214 -7.14 -31.81 9.43
CA ASP A 214 -6.25 -31.47 10.55
C ASP A 214 -5.72 -30.03 10.39
N SER A 215 -5.94 -29.18 11.38
CA SER A 215 -5.50 -27.79 11.31
C SER A 215 -3.99 -27.67 11.26
N GLU A 216 -3.25 -28.60 11.86
CA GLU A 216 -1.79 -28.53 11.89
C GLU A 216 -1.22 -28.54 10.46
N LEU A 217 -1.77 -29.39 9.57
CA LEU A 217 -1.38 -29.47 8.16
C LEU A 217 -1.66 -28.18 7.40
N VAL A 218 -2.79 -27.55 7.69
CA VAL A 218 -3.16 -26.25 7.11
C VAL A 218 -2.21 -25.16 7.60
N LEU A 219 -1.95 -25.11 8.91
CA LEU A 219 -1.12 -24.10 9.54
C LEU A 219 0.36 -24.17 9.14
N GLN A 220 0.90 -25.39 8.95
CA GLN A 220 2.27 -25.58 8.44
C GLN A 220 2.44 -25.04 7.00
N ASN A 221 1.37 -25.05 6.21
CA ASN A 221 1.38 -24.57 4.83
C ASN A 221 1.07 -23.08 4.65
N LEU A 222 0.56 -22.40 5.69
CA LEU A 222 0.25 -20.96 5.63
C LEU A 222 1.40 -20.09 5.09
N PRO A 223 2.68 -20.29 5.46
CA PRO A 223 3.79 -19.49 4.92
C PRO A 223 3.96 -19.63 3.39
N ASN A 224 3.54 -20.77 2.82
CA ASN A 224 3.57 -21.01 1.38
C ASN A 224 2.43 -20.31 0.64
N TRP A 225 1.38 -19.91 1.36
CA TRP A 225 0.21 -19.27 0.76
C TRP A 225 0.30 -17.74 0.74
N VAL A 226 1.29 -17.16 1.43
CA VAL A 226 1.43 -15.70 1.63
C VAL A 226 1.39 -14.92 0.33
N ASP A 227 2.22 -15.28 -0.64
CA ASP A 227 2.33 -14.51 -1.89
C ASP A 227 1.07 -14.61 -2.74
N SER A 228 0.50 -15.82 -2.84
CA SER A 228 -0.77 -16.06 -3.53
C SER A 228 -1.92 -15.32 -2.85
N PHE A 229 -2.01 -15.42 -1.53
CA PHE A 229 -3.01 -14.70 -0.73
C PHE A 229 -2.88 -13.19 -0.89
N ARG A 230 -1.65 -12.65 -0.86
CA ARG A 230 -1.37 -11.22 -1.09
C ARG A 230 -1.91 -10.76 -2.43
N SER A 231 -1.64 -11.52 -3.49
CA SER A 231 -2.13 -11.18 -4.84
C SER A 231 -3.65 -11.15 -4.90
N ARG A 232 -4.33 -12.15 -4.30
CA ARG A 232 -5.80 -12.24 -4.27
C ARG A 232 -6.44 -11.16 -3.41
N LEU A 233 -5.87 -10.87 -2.24
CA LEU A 233 -6.33 -9.79 -1.38
C LEU A 233 -6.21 -8.44 -2.10
N LEU A 234 -5.07 -8.18 -2.76
CA LEU A 234 -4.88 -6.99 -3.57
C LEU A 234 -5.85 -6.90 -4.75
N GLU A 235 -6.16 -8.01 -5.40
CA GLU A 235 -7.14 -8.09 -6.49
C GLU A 235 -8.55 -7.74 -5.98
N SER A 236 -8.98 -8.35 -4.87
CA SER A 236 -10.26 -8.04 -4.22
C SER A 236 -10.34 -6.57 -3.79
N LEU A 237 -9.30 -6.02 -3.16
CA LEU A 237 -9.21 -4.61 -2.78
C LEU A 237 -9.14 -3.62 -3.95
N ARG A 238 -8.97 -4.10 -5.19
CA ARG A 238 -8.99 -3.27 -6.41
C ARG A 238 -10.32 -3.38 -7.14
N TYR A 239 -10.88 -4.57 -7.24
CA TYR A 239 -11.98 -4.87 -8.14
C TYR A 239 -13.30 -5.15 -7.43
N GLU A 240 -13.30 -5.84 -6.29
CA GLU A 240 -14.51 -6.18 -5.54
C GLU A 240 -14.86 -5.07 -4.54
N LYS A 241 -13.86 -4.59 -3.80
CA LYS A 241 -13.94 -3.46 -2.88
C LYS A 241 -12.92 -2.42 -3.31
N PRO A 242 -13.28 -1.36 -4.07
CA PRO A 242 -12.32 -0.42 -4.66
C PRO A 242 -11.72 0.52 -3.60
N ILE A 243 -10.95 -0.04 -2.67
CA ILE A 243 -10.21 0.62 -1.59
C ILE A 243 -8.84 1.03 -2.12
N ILE A 244 -8.21 0.17 -2.91
CA ILE A 244 -6.95 0.41 -3.61
C ILE A 244 -7.25 0.72 -5.07
N LYS A 245 -6.52 1.66 -5.67
CA LYS A 245 -6.69 1.97 -7.10
C LYS A 245 -6.23 0.78 -7.95
N LYS A 246 -6.89 0.61 -9.09
CA LYS A 246 -6.65 -0.48 -10.05
C LYS A 246 -5.19 -0.58 -10.49
N TYR A 247 -4.53 0.57 -10.68
CA TYR A 247 -3.14 0.63 -11.09
C TYR A 247 -2.22 0.78 -9.87
N THR A 248 -1.25 -0.12 -9.76
CA THR A 248 -0.20 -0.12 -8.72
C THR A 248 0.63 1.15 -8.72
N PHE A 249 0.68 1.83 -9.86
CA PHE A 249 1.49 3.02 -10.06
C PHE A 249 0.56 4.20 -10.32
N GLU A 250 0.30 4.98 -9.28
CA GLU A 250 0.19 6.41 -9.49
C GLU A 250 1.60 6.97 -9.39
N THR A 251 2.35 6.85 -10.49
CA THR A 251 3.50 7.71 -10.66
C THR A 251 2.96 9.13 -10.55
N LYS A 252 3.37 9.88 -9.52
CA LYS A 252 2.99 11.29 -9.45
C LYS A 252 3.52 11.90 -10.76
N PRO A 253 2.67 12.48 -11.63
CA PRO A 253 3.10 12.93 -12.95
C PRO A 253 4.32 13.85 -12.86
N ALA A 254 4.41 14.63 -11.77
CA ALA A 254 5.56 15.44 -11.43
C ALA A 254 6.89 14.66 -11.37
N PHE A 255 6.96 13.47 -10.76
CA PHE A 255 8.20 12.69 -10.69
C PHE A 255 8.60 12.07 -12.02
N LEU A 256 7.63 11.54 -12.77
CA LEU A 256 7.89 11.06 -14.12
C LEU A 256 8.39 12.18 -15.02
N LEU A 257 7.75 13.36 -14.93
CA LEU A 257 8.16 14.54 -15.66
C LEU A 257 9.57 14.98 -15.25
N THR A 258 9.86 15.00 -13.95
CA THR A 258 11.19 15.32 -13.41
C THR A 258 12.25 14.35 -13.91
N ALA A 259 12.00 13.06 -13.78
CA ALA A 259 12.86 12.00 -14.26
C ALA A 259 13.13 12.13 -15.76
N PHE A 260 12.07 12.31 -16.56
CA PHE A 260 12.16 12.51 -18.00
C PHE A 260 12.96 13.76 -18.37
N THR A 261 12.76 14.87 -17.65
CA THR A 261 13.52 16.12 -17.84
C THR A 261 15.01 15.87 -17.68
N TYR A 262 15.40 15.32 -16.52
CA TYR A 262 16.80 15.05 -16.20
C TYR A 262 17.41 14.01 -17.15
N PHE A 263 16.62 13.03 -17.60
CA PHE A 263 17.04 12.05 -18.59
C PHE A 263 17.33 12.68 -19.95
N VAL A 264 16.43 13.53 -20.48
CA VAL A 264 16.63 14.24 -21.75
C VAL A 264 17.83 15.18 -21.66
N LEU A 265 17.98 15.90 -20.55
CA LEU A 265 19.15 16.75 -20.31
C LEU A 265 20.45 15.95 -20.30
N GLY A 266 20.45 14.79 -19.64
CA GLY A 266 21.60 13.88 -19.63
C GLY A 266 21.96 13.39 -21.03
N LEU A 267 20.98 13.03 -21.87
CA LEU A 267 21.23 12.62 -23.26
C LEU A 267 21.86 13.74 -24.11
N ILE A 268 21.40 14.99 -23.92
CA ILE A 268 21.96 16.16 -24.61
C ILE A 268 23.41 16.39 -24.17
N GLU A 269 23.70 16.31 -22.87
CA GLU A 269 25.05 16.49 -22.34
C GLU A 269 26.02 15.37 -22.76
N ILE A 270 25.54 14.12 -22.83
CA ILE A 270 26.34 12.96 -23.28
C ILE A 270 26.67 13.04 -24.78
N LYS A 271 25.76 13.51 -25.63
CA LYS A 271 26.07 13.67 -27.07
C LYS A 271 27.21 14.66 -27.32
N ASN A 272 27.37 15.64 -26.43
CA ASN A 272 28.47 16.60 -26.47
C ASN A 272 29.76 16.08 -25.78
N LEU A 273 29.80 14.81 -25.34
CA LEU A 273 30.94 14.19 -24.65
C LEU A 273 32.04 13.73 -25.62
N GLU A 274 31.69 13.26 -26.83
CA GLU A 274 32.65 12.68 -27.78
C GLU A 274 33.73 13.66 -28.26
N ALA A 275 33.50 14.98 -28.18
CA ALA A 275 34.46 16.00 -28.65
C ALA A 275 35.48 16.46 -27.58
N GLU A 276 35.22 16.26 -26.28
CA GLU A 276 35.97 16.92 -25.19
C GLU A 276 36.68 15.96 -24.22
N LEU A 277 36.47 14.65 -24.36
CA LEU A 277 37.00 13.63 -23.45
C LEU A 277 38.54 13.54 -23.41
N MET A 278 39.23 14.13 -24.38
CA MET A 278 40.70 14.08 -24.49
C MET A 278 41.45 15.10 -23.60
N VAL A 279 40.78 16.12 -23.01
CA VAL A 279 41.51 17.28 -22.44
C VAL A 279 41.21 17.60 -20.97
N GLU A 280 40.06 17.24 -20.39
CA GLU A 280 39.56 17.99 -19.20
C GLU A 280 39.13 17.19 -17.94
N GLY A 281 39.61 15.95 -17.79
CA GLY A 281 39.61 15.26 -16.49
C GLY A 281 38.23 14.87 -15.91
N LEU A 282 38.26 14.27 -14.70
CA LEU A 282 37.12 13.60 -14.04
C LEU A 282 35.93 14.54 -13.75
N GLN A 283 36.18 15.83 -13.52
CA GLN A 283 35.13 16.80 -13.18
C GLN A 283 34.12 17.02 -14.33
N LYS A 284 34.58 17.12 -15.58
CA LYS A 284 33.68 17.29 -16.73
C LYS A 284 32.86 16.03 -17.03
N LEU A 285 33.45 14.85 -16.80
CA LEU A 285 32.72 13.58 -16.90
C LEU A 285 31.59 13.51 -15.87
N VAL A 286 31.88 13.84 -14.60
CA VAL A 286 30.86 13.88 -13.55
C VAL A 286 29.75 14.82 -13.92
N MET A 287 30.07 16.05 -14.36
CA MET A 287 29.05 17.00 -14.81
C MET A 287 28.14 16.39 -15.87
N LYS A 288 28.67 15.81 -16.96
CA LYS A 288 27.84 15.31 -18.07
C LYS A 288 26.99 14.09 -17.72
N VAL A 289 27.44 13.26 -16.78
CA VAL A 289 26.71 12.03 -16.38
C VAL A 289 25.70 12.29 -15.24
N GLU A 290 25.90 13.35 -14.45
CA GLU A 290 25.09 13.68 -13.28
C GLU A 290 23.57 13.80 -13.55
N PRO A 291 23.09 14.52 -14.59
CA PRO A 291 21.66 14.62 -14.86
C PRO A 291 21.04 13.25 -15.16
N PHE A 292 21.77 12.38 -15.85
CA PHE A 292 21.30 11.03 -16.15
C PHE A 292 21.08 10.20 -14.88
N ILE A 293 22.03 10.25 -13.95
CA ILE A 293 21.93 9.54 -12.65
C ILE A 293 20.75 10.08 -11.84
N VAL A 294 20.59 11.40 -11.77
CA VAL A 294 19.47 12.04 -11.06
C VAL A 294 18.13 11.68 -11.71
N GLY A 295 18.06 11.68 -13.05
CA GLY A 295 16.87 11.26 -13.79
C GLY A 295 16.48 9.81 -13.51
N LEU A 296 17.46 8.90 -13.51
CA LEU A 296 17.26 7.50 -13.17
C LEU A 296 16.80 7.34 -11.71
N PHE A 297 17.39 8.08 -10.78
CA PHE A 297 16.98 8.07 -9.38
C PHE A 297 15.52 8.51 -9.18
N PHE A 298 15.10 9.62 -9.81
CA PHE A 298 13.70 10.06 -9.77
C PHE A 298 12.74 9.09 -10.47
N LEU A 299 13.19 8.43 -11.53
CA LEU A 299 12.44 7.37 -12.19
C LEU A 299 12.18 6.23 -11.20
N LEU A 300 13.21 5.74 -10.51
CA LEU A 300 13.10 4.69 -9.49
C LEU A 300 12.21 5.13 -8.32
N LEU A 301 12.32 6.37 -7.85
CA LEU A 301 11.44 6.92 -6.80
C LEU A 301 9.98 7.00 -7.26
N SER A 302 9.72 7.26 -8.55
CA SER A 302 8.36 7.24 -9.11
C SER A 302 7.69 5.88 -8.96
N PHE A 303 8.49 4.81 -8.91
CA PHE A 303 8.05 3.43 -8.68
C PHE A 303 8.11 2.99 -7.22
N SER A 304 8.53 3.88 -6.31
CA SER A 304 8.54 3.55 -4.88
C SER A 304 7.11 3.24 -4.40
N HIS A 305 6.99 2.12 -3.69
CA HIS A 305 5.79 1.28 -3.58
C HIS A 305 4.68 1.88 -2.69
N SER A 306 4.13 3.04 -3.05
CA SER A 306 2.96 3.58 -2.36
C SER A 306 1.70 2.94 -2.94
N LEU A 307 1.08 2.02 -2.20
CA LEU A 307 -0.28 1.51 -2.51
C LEU A 307 -1.25 2.70 -2.58
N PRO A 308 -1.73 3.10 -3.76
CA PRO A 308 -2.50 4.32 -3.88
C PRO A 308 -3.96 4.04 -3.49
N LEU A 309 -4.44 4.67 -2.42
CA LEU A 309 -5.80 4.52 -1.92
C LEU A 309 -6.79 5.36 -2.75
N THR A 310 -7.98 4.80 -3.01
CA THR A 310 -9.12 5.54 -3.57
C THR A 310 -9.69 6.52 -2.53
N PRO A 311 -10.61 7.43 -2.90
CA PRO A 311 -11.32 8.25 -1.90
C PRO A 311 -12.01 7.42 -0.82
N LEU A 312 -12.67 6.32 -1.21
CA LEU A 312 -13.23 5.34 -0.29
C LEU A 312 -12.13 4.71 0.58
N GLY A 313 -11.03 4.26 -0.02
CA GLY A 313 -9.95 3.64 0.72
C GLY A 313 -9.28 4.57 1.73
N ARG A 314 -9.22 5.88 1.46
CA ARG A 314 -8.75 6.87 2.43
C ARG A 314 -9.71 7.01 3.61
N GLU A 315 -11.02 6.99 3.36
CA GLU A 315 -12.03 7.01 4.42
C GLU A 315 -11.93 5.76 5.29
N VAL A 316 -11.90 4.57 4.67
CA VAL A 316 -11.75 3.29 5.36
C VAL A 316 -10.46 3.26 6.17
N TYR A 317 -9.33 3.64 5.56
CA TYR A 317 -8.04 3.74 6.25
C TYR A 317 -8.10 4.68 7.46
N SER A 318 -8.76 5.84 7.33
CA SER A 318 -8.94 6.77 8.45
C SER A 318 -9.78 6.17 9.58
N LYS A 319 -10.86 5.45 9.28
CA LYS A 319 -11.70 4.76 10.28
C LYS A 319 -10.92 3.67 11.00
N VAL A 320 -10.21 2.83 10.25
CA VAL A 320 -9.34 1.77 10.79
C VAL A 320 -8.27 2.36 11.71
N LEU A 321 -7.62 3.45 11.28
CA LEU A 321 -6.59 4.12 12.07
C LEU A 321 -7.19 4.78 13.33
N GLY A 322 -8.36 5.41 13.22
CA GLY A 322 -9.09 5.99 14.35
C GLY A 322 -9.48 4.95 15.39
N PHE A 323 -10.00 3.80 14.94
CA PHE A 323 -10.33 2.65 15.78
C PHE A 323 -9.12 2.05 16.47
N ARG A 324 -8.01 1.89 15.74
CA ARG A 324 -6.76 1.41 16.33
C ARG A 324 -6.24 2.36 17.41
N GLU A 325 -6.27 3.67 17.19
CA GLU A 325 -5.86 4.65 18.20
C GLU A 325 -6.80 4.69 19.40
N PHE A 326 -8.12 4.53 19.19
CA PHE A 326 -9.07 4.35 20.29
C PHE A 326 -8.67 3.15 21.15
N MET A 327 -8.54 1.98 20.53
CA MET A 327 -8.23 0.74 21.23
C MET A 327 -6.85 0.73 21.88
N ARG A 328 -5.87 1.44 21.32
CA ARG A 328 -4.55 1.59 21.92
C ARG A 328 -4.59 2.40 23.22
N ARG A 329 -5.53 3.34 23.34
CA ARG A 329 -5.63 4.28 24.48
C ARG A 329 -6.78 3.96 25.43
N VAL A 330 -7.70 3.08 25.03
CA VAL A 330 -8.88 2.75 25.85
C VAL A 330 -8.42 2.09 27.14
N GLU A 331 -8.99 2.53 28.25
CA GLU A 331 -8.79 1.90 29.55
C GLU A 331 -9.66 0.65 29.68
N ARG A 332 -9.17 -0.35 30.42
CA ARG A 332 -9.88 -1.61 30.66
C ARG A 332 -11.36 -1.41 31.08
N PRO A 333 -11.71 -0.55 32.06
CA PRO A 333 -13.10 -0.39 32.48
C PRO A 333 -14.02 0.11 31.36
N ARG A 334 -13.51 1.03 30.52
CA ARG A 334 -14.28 1.59 29.40
C ARG A 334 -14.51 0.57 28.29
N LEU A 335 -13.50 -0.25 27.97
CA LEU A 335 -13.65 -1.33 27.00
C LEU A 335 -14.67 -2.37 27.49
N LEU A 336 -14.57 -2.78 28.76
CA LEU A 336 -15.49 -3.73 29.37
C LEU A 336 -16.93 -3.20 29.36
N TRP A 337 -17.12 -1.91 29.61
CA TRP A 337 -18.44 -1.27 29.51
C TRP A 337 -18.99 -1.33 28.07
N LEU A 338 -18.19 -1.01 27.05
CA LEU A 338 -18.63 -1.07 25.65
C LEU A 338 -19.09 -2.47 25.23
N VAL A 339 -18.38 -3.52 25.67
CA VAL A 339 -18.76 -4.90 25.38
C VAL A 339 -20.00 -5.32 26.19
N LYS A 340 -20.10 -4.93 27.46
CA LYS A 340 -21.28 -5.20 28.30
C LYS A 340 -22.56 -4.60 27.73
N GLU A 341 -22.49 -3.37 27.22
CA GLU A 341 -23.62 -2.67 26.58
C GLU A 341 -23.95 -3.19 25.17
N LYS A 342 -23.32 -4.29 24.72
CA LYS A 342 -23.49 -4.87 23.38
C LYS A 342 -23.25 -3.87 22.23
N LYS A 343 -22.45 -2.83 22.47
CA LYS A 343 -22.05 -1.86 21.43
C LYS A 343 -20.98 -2.42 20.50
N LEU A 344 -20.31 -3.48 20.91
CA LEU A 344 -19.28 -4.19 20.17
C LEU A 344 -19.56 -5.69 20.28
N GLU A 345 -19.66 -6.38 19.15
CA GLU A 345 -19.72 -7.84 19.13
C GLU A 345 -18.37 -8.42 19.56
N ILE A 346 -18.37 -9.24 20.61
CA ILE A 346 -17.14 -9.66 21.30
C ILE A 346 -16.19 -10.45 20.41
N PHE A 347 -16.71 -11.36 19.57
CA PHE A 347 -15.89 -12.18 18.69
C PHE A 347 -15.35 -11.39 17.49
N ASN A 348 -16.15 -10.50 16.92
CA ASN A 348 -15.70 -9.61 15.87
C ASN A 348 -14.61 -8.66 16.40
N LEU A 349 -14.83 -8.08 17.59
CA LEU A 349 -13.85 -7.28 18.29
C LEU A 349 -12.55 -8.05 18.53
N LEU A 350 -12.63 -9.29 19.01
CA LEU A 350 -11.47 -10.15 19.26
C LEU A 350 -10.63 -10.34 17.99
N ASN A 351 -11.27 -10.59 16.85
CA ASN A 351 -10.62 -10.70 15.55
C ASN A 351 -9.89 -9.41 15.17
N TYR A 352 -10.57 -8.27 15.33
CA TYR A 352 -10.01 -6.96 15.05
C TYR A 352 -8.81 -6.62 15.92
N LEU A 353 -8.87 -6.90 17.22
CA LEU A 353 -7.76 -6.67 18.14
C LEU A 353 -6.54 -7.52 17.77
N TYR A 354 -6.76 -8.77 17.35
CA TYR A 354 -5.69 -9.62 16.86
C TYR A 354 -5.09 -9.09 15.56
N ALA A 355 -5.93 -8.80 14.55
CA ALA A 355 -5.49 -8.32 13.25
C ALA A 355 -4.71 -7.00 13.35
N LEU A 356 -5.15 -6.07 14.21
CA LEU A 356 -4.49 -4.77 14.41
C LEU A 356 -3.28 -4.82 15.37
N ASN A 357 -2.90 -6.01 15.85
CA ASN A 357 -1.82 -6.25 16.79
C ASN A 357 -1.95 -5.45 18.11
N LEU A 358 -3.14 -5.49 18.71
CA LEU A 358 -3.51 -4.78 19.94
C LEU A 358 -3.56 -5.73 21.14
N LEU A 359 -2.39 -6.24 21.56
CA LEU A 359 -2.26 -7.31 22.55
C LEU A 359 -2.86 -7.00 23.93
N ASN A 360 -2.74 -5.76 24.41
CA ASN A 360 -3.25 -5.38 25.74
C ASN A 360 -4.79 -5.45 25.80
N PRO A 361 -5.55 -4.74 24.94
CA PRO A 361 -6.99 -4.92 24.85
C PRO A 361 -7.42 -6.36 24.54
N LEU A 362 -6.66 -7.06 23.69
CA LEU A 362 -6.93 -8.47 23.35
C LEU A 362 -6.95 -9.34 24.61
N ASN A 363 -5.93 -9.21 25.46
CA ASN A 363 -5.83 -9.96 26.72
C ASN A 363 -7.01 -9.65 27.65
N TRP A 364 -7.45 -8.39 27.76
CA TRP A 364 -8.61 -8.03 28.57
C TRP A 364 -9.90 -8.65 28.06
N VAL A 365 -10.11 -8.71 26.75
CA VAL A 365 -11.28 -9.35 26.14
C VAL A 365 -11.24 -10.86 26.37
N LEU A 366 -10.06 -11.48 26.25
CA LEU A 366 -9.87 -12.90 26.54
C LEU A 366 -10.11 -13.25 28.01
N GLU A 367 -9.65 -12.41 28.96
CA GLU A 367 -9.96 -12.56 30.38
C GLU A 367 -11.47 -12.49 30.63
N MET A 368 -12.15 -11.52 30.04
CA MET A 368 -13.61 -11.38 30.16
C MET A 368 -14.36 -12.58 29.58
N LEU A 369 -13.88 -13.15 28.47
CA LEU A 369 -14.45 -14.38 27.92
C LEU A 369 -14.30 -15.52 28.92
N LYS A 370 -13.11 -15.73 29.50
CA LYS A 370 -12.85 -16.76 30.51
C LYS A 370 -13.75 -16.61 31.75
N GLU A 371 -13.94 -15.39 32.24
CA GLU A 371 -14.76 -15.10 33.43
C GLU A 371 -16.26 -15.38 33.21
N ARG A 372 -16.75 -15.28 31.97
CA ARG A 372 -18.16 -15.47 31.63
C ARG A 372 -18.55 -16.93 31.39
N GLU A 373 -17.73 -17.90 31.84
CA GLU A 373 -17.83 -19.31 31.41
C GLU A 373 -17.82 -19.39 29.87
N ALA A 374 -16.71 -18.96 29.28
CA ALA A 374 -16.59 -18.77 27.83
C ALA A 374 -17.17 -19.93 27.03
N SER A 375 -17.96 -19.59 26.00
CA SER A 375 -18.32 -20.52 24.93
C SER A 375 -17.04 -21.18 24.42
N GLU A 376 -17.10 -22.49 24.14
CA GLU A 376 -15.98 -23.30 23.66
C GLU A 376 -15.20 -22.60 22.52
N GLU A 377 -15.91 -21.81 21.71
CA GLU A 377 -15.41 -20.97 20.61
C GLU A 377 -14.27 -20.02 21.00
N ALA A 378 -14.34 -19.37 22.17
CA ALA A 378 -13.30 -18.44 22.62
C ALA A 378 -12.00 -19.18 22.98
N LEU A 379 -12.13 -20.34 23.63
CA LEU A 379 -10.99 -21.18 23.98
C LEU A 379 -10.35 -21.76 22.70
N LEU A 380 -11.18 -22.25 21.77
CA LEU A 380 -10.75 -22.73 20.46
C LEU A 380 -9.98 -21.67 19.69
N PHE A 381 -10.47 -20.43 19.66
CA PHE A 381 -9.74 -19.33 19.03
C PHE A 381 -8.37 -19.09 19.67
N THR A 382 -8.27 -19.08 21.01
CA THR A 382 -6.96 -18.91 21.67
C THR A 382 -6.00 -20.05 21.38
N LYS A 383 -6.49 -21.29 21.29
CA LYS A 383 -5.68 -22.45 20.89
C LYS A 383 -5.19 -22.29 19.45
N LEU A 384 -6.09 -21.95 18.53
CA LEU A 384 -5.76 -21.70 17.13
C LEU A 384 -4.69 -20.60 16.99
N LEU A 385 -4.85 -19.46 17.68
CA LEU A 385 -3.88 -18.38 17.68
C LEU A 385 -2.49 -18.84 18.11
N LYS A 386 -2.42 -19.61 19.20
CA LYS A 386 -1.16 -20.15 19.73
C LYS A 386 -0.49 -21.10 18.75
N GLU A 387 -1.27 -21.99 18.14
CA GLU A 387 -0.77 -22.96 17.17
C GLU A 387 -0.23 -22.28 15.91
N VAL A 388 -0.92 -21.24 15.41
CA VAL A 388 -0.42 -20.50 14.25
C VAL A 388 0.87 -19.77 14.57
N GLN A 389 0.97 -19.12 15.74
CA GLN A 389 2.22 -18.45 16.12
C GLN A 389 3.39 -19.44 16.10
N VAL A 390 3.23 -20.62 16.72
CA VAL A 390 4.28 -21.65 16.75
C VAL A 390 4.66 -22.12 15.34
N ASN A 391 3.67 -22.46 14.50
CA ASN A 391 3.92 -23.05 13.18
C ASN A 391 4.43 -22.01 12.16
N TRP A 392 3.99 -20.77 12.27
CA TRP A 392 4.44 -19.69 11.38
C TRP A 392 5.92 -19.36 11.56
N TYR A 393 6.40 -19.30 12.81
CA TYR A 393 7.82 -19.07 13.07
C TYR A 393 8.69 -20.25 12.62
N LYS A 394 8.25 -21.50 12.87
CA LYS A 394 8.94 -22.70 12.37
C LYS A 394 9.08 -22.72 10.85
N GLY A 395 8.02 -22.35 10.12
CA GLY A 395 8.04 -22.33 8.65
C GLY A 395 8.98 -21.28 8.05
N LYS A 396 9.28 -20.19 8.77
CA LYS A 396 10.26 -19.18 8.34
C LYS A 396 11.71 -19.62 8.56
N GLU A 397 12.00 -20.47 9.54
CA GLU A 397 13.35 -20.99 9.78
C GLU A 397 13.76 -22.08 8.78
N LEU A 398 12.79 -22.65 8.05
CA LEU A 398 12.99 -23.70 7.04
C LEU A 398 13.22 -23.14 5.62
N ARG A 399 13.26 -21.82 5.44
CA ARG A 399 13.64 -21.13 4.19
C ARG A 399 14.93 -20.35 4.40
#